data_AF-A0A9P5SWM3-F1
#
_entry.id   AF-A0A9P5SWM3-F1
#
_cell.length_a   1.000
_cell.length_b   1.000
_cell.length_c   1.000
_cell.angle_alpha   90.00
_cell.angle_beta   90.00
_cell.angle_gamma   90.00
#
_symmetry.space_group_name_H-M   'P 1'
#
loop_
_entity.id
_entity.type
_entity.pdbx_description
1 polymer ?
#
loop_
_entity_poly.entity_id
_entity_poly.type
_entity_poly.pdbx_seq_one_letter_code
_entity_poly.pdbx_strand_id
1 'polypeptide(L)'
;MHDLKLHFDMDGLQRSRALESLTMHDDMELDMKMAQISSHNSIYIYYRIPFPEELEREDSDTEGIDDHKSSELPSSNQGYQSIGRRPRYTWDWHLPNLKNLHLAAVFAFMFDFQWLQYLPNLETFFLSTLSSTNRLHERHITLRDLLKRGQQQKLDGDGSSEIQLDRYISLPKLELIALYGHWIFEEKVLENLFLTAAPNLHRVYFDLDCTGFTLEECIALSRRMPHLENVNLRMRLTRDEIQNLGLVPCGHLQDEQRNKRRVTFYINGYVFYDVLES
;
A
#
# COMPACT_ATOMS: atom_id res chain seq x y z
N MET A 1 16.00 38.99 -14.77
CA MET A 1 14.57 38.74 -14.97
C MET A 1 14.31 37.32 -14.48
N HIS A 2 13.38 37.17 -13.54
CA HIS A 2 13.46 36.28 -12.38
C HIS A 2 13.53 34.76 -12.66
N ASP A 3 14.52 34.12 -12.01
CA ASP A 3 14.59 32.68 -11.73
C ASP A 3 13.43 32.27 -10.81
N LEU A 4 12.54 31.42 -11.31
CA LEU A 4 11.53 30.73 -10.53
C LEU A 4 12.02 29.31 -10.22
N LYS A 5 12.77 29.18 -9.12
CA LYS A 5 12.94 27.89 -8.44
C LYS A 5 11.61 27.54 -7.77
N LEU A 6 10.89 26.56 -8.34
CA LEU A 6 9.78 25.90 -7.67
C LEU A 6 10.34 25.09 -6.50
N HIS A 7 10.27 25.67 -5.32
CA HIS A 7 10.48 24.98 -4.06
C HIS A 7 9.25 24.07 -3.85
N PHE A 8 9.41 22.77 -4.08
CA PHE A 8 8.43 21.80 -3.61
C PHE A 8 8.56 21.74 -2.10
N ASP A 9 7.59 22.36 -1.43
CA ASP A 9 7.47 22.30 0.01
C ASP A 9 7.02 20.89 0.44
N MET A 10 8.01 20.02 0.63
CA MET A 10 7.87 18.74 1.33
C MET A 10 7.90 18.91 2.85
N ASP A 11 7.94 20.14 3.39
CA ASP A 11 7.99 20.37 4.84
C ASP A 11 6.66 20.00 5.51
N GLY A 12 5.56 19.85 4.78
CA GLY A 12 4.30 19.34 5.33
C GLY A 12 4.41 17.92 5.91
N LEU A 13 5.27 17.07 5.33
CA LEU A 13 5.55 15.72 5.86
C LEU A 13 6.71 15.71 6.86
N GLN A 14 7.62 16.70 6.85
CA GLN A 14 8.73 16.79 7.80
C GLN A 14 8.40 17.59 9.08
N ARG A 15 7.35 18.44 9.09
CA ARG A 15 6.92 19.20 10.27
C ARG A 15 6.07 18.42 11.26
N SER A 16 5.79 17.14 10.99
CA SER A 16 5.32 16.17 11.99
C SER A 16 6.47 15.57 12.83
N ARG A 17 7.61 16.27 12.96
CA ARG A 17 8.74 15.89 13.84
C ARG A 17 8.60 16.42 15.27
N ALA A 18 7.38 16.46 15.78
CA ALA A 18 7.09 16.68 17.20
C ALA A 18 6.07 15.67 17.76
N LEU A 19 5.93 14.52 17.12
CA LEU A 19 5.43 13.32 17.78
C LEU A 19 6.66 12.53 18.23
N GLU A 20 6.80 12.37 19.54
CA GLU A 20 7.88 11.63 20.18
C GLU A 20 8.11 10.29 19.46
N SER A 21 9.23 10.17 18.74
CA SER A 21 9.62 8.90 18.15
C SER A 21 10.13 8.02 19.27
N LEU A 22 9.27 7.13 19.79
CA LEU A 22 9.73 6.02 20.61
C LEU A 22 10.43 5.01 19.69
N THR A 23 11.76 5.10 19.59
CA THR A 23 12.60 3.98 19.16
C THR A 23 12.66 3.00 20.33
N MET A 24 11.84 1.95 20.29
CA MET A 24 11.89 0.86 21.28
C MET A 24 12.88 -0.20 20.84
N HIS A 25 13.75 -0.61 21.77
CA HIS A 25 14.71 -1.69 21.59
C HIS A 25 14.12 -3.03 22.03
N ASP A 26 14.48 -4.06 21.25
CA ASP A 26 14.41 -5.51 21.43
C ASP A 26 14.03 -6.00 22.84
N ASP A 27 12.72 -6.24 23.02
CA ASP A 27 12.09 -7.24 23.90
C ASP A 27 10.71 -6.71 24.35
N MET A 28 9.73 -6.73 23.44
CA MET A 28 8.34 -6.54 23.85
C MET A 28 7.37 -7.29 22.95
N GLU A 29 6.55 -8.14 23.56
CA GLU A 29 5.21 -8.45 23.08
C GLU A 29 4.53 -7.12 22.74
N LEU A 30 4.38 -6.83 21.45
CA LEU A 30 3.68 -5.64 21.00
C LEU A 30 2.19 -5.87 21.21
N ASP A 31 1.72 -5.74 22.46
CA ASP A 31 0.31 -5.66 22.77
C ASP A 31 -0.18 -4.38 22.05
N MET A 32 -0.82 -4.56 20.90
CA MET A 32 -1.19 -3.53 19.91
C MET A 32 -2.11 -2.44 20.49
N LYS A 33 -2.46 -2.55 21.77
CA LYS A 33 -3.02 -1.49 22.63
C LYS A 33 -2.18 -0.22 22.69
N MET A 34 -0.89 -0.27 22.33
CA MET A 34 0.03 0.87 22.29
C MET A 34 0.00 1.68 20.99
N ALA A 35 -0.76 1.27 19.97
CA ALA A 35 -1.26 2.27 19.03
C ALA A 35 -2.21 3.15 19.84
N GLN A 36 -1.68 4.25 20.40
CA GLN A 36 -2.53 5.35 20.82
C GLN A 36 -3.41 5.62 19.62
N ILE A 37 -4.66 5.16 19.69
CA ILE A 37 -5.75 5.67 18.88
C ILE A 37 -5.74 7.13 19.27
N SER A 38 -4.97 7.92 18.52
CA SER A 38 -4.99 9.35 18.66
C SER A 38 -6.47 9.71 18.54
N SER A 39 -6.91 10.70 19.29
CA SER A 39 -8.28 11.21 19.25
C SER A 39 -8.76 11.68 17.86
N HIS A 40 -8.04 11.35 16.78
CA HIS A 40 -8.11 11.88 15.43
C HIS A 40 -8.37 10.82 14.34
N ASN A 41 -8.82 9.59 14.68
CA ASN A 41 -9.18 8.55 13.70
C ASN A 41 -8.04 8.15 12.72
N SER A 42 -6.79 8.23 13.20
CA SER A 42 -5.58 7.95 12.43
C SER A 42 -4.65 7.01 13.18
N ILE A 43 -4.05 6.06 12.46
CA ILE A 43 -3.02 5.14 12.96
C ILE A 43 -1.75 5.27 12.12
N TYR A 44 -0.61 5.39 12.80
CA TYR A 44 0.72 5.43 12.21
C TYR A 44 1.60 4.39 12.92
N ILE A 45 2.17 3.45 12.17
CA ILE A 45 3.04 2.42 12.75
C ILE A 45 4.32 2.30 11.91
N TYR A 46 5.47 2.37 12.56
CA TYR A 46 6.80 2.28 11.95
C TYR A 46 7.66 1.23 12.67
N TYR A 47 8.19 0.26 11.93
CA TYR A 47 9.20 -0.69 12.43
C TYR A 47 10.05 -1.22 11.29
N ARG A 48 11.32 -1.53 11.55
CA ARG A 48 12.24 -2.03 10.53
C ARG A 48 11.72 -3.33 9.88
N ILE A 49 11.89 -3.48 8.56
CA ILE A 49 11.70 -4.77 7.86
C ILE A 49 12.84 -5.72 8.25
N PRO A 50 12.55 -6.86 8.93
CA PRO A 50 13.54 -7.91 9.13
C PRO A 50 13.95 -8.51 7.78
N PHE A 51 15.16 -9.06 7.72
CA PHE A 51 15.66 -9.62 6.47
C PHE A 51 14.84 -10.86 6.04
N PRO A 52 14.72 -11.18 4.73
CA PRO A 52 14.01 -12.38 4.27
C PRO A 52 14.55 -13.67 4.90
N GLU A 53 15.86 -13.75 5.10
CA GLU A 53 16.51 -14.89 5.75
C GLU A 53 16.18 -14.97 7.25
N GLU A 54 15.79 -13.85 7.87
CA GLU A 54 15.22 -13.85 9.21
C GLU A 54 13.77 -14.37 9.13
N LEU A 55 12.97 -13.91 8.16
CA LEU A 55 11.59 -14.39 7.96
C LEU A 55 11.50 -15.92 7.77
N GLU A 56 12.40 -16.53 7.00
CA GLU A 56 12.34 -17.95 6.64
C GLU A 56 12.90 -18.92 7.70
N ARG A 57 13.82 -18.49 8.58
CA ARG A 57 14.53 -19.39 9.53
C ARG A 57 13.68 -19.92 10.69
N GLU A 58 12.51 -19.37 10.95
CA GLU A 58 11.76 -19.65 12.18
C GLU A 58 10.71 -20.76 12.03
N ASP A 59 10.25 -21.05 10.82
CA ASP A 59 9.24 -22.10 10.59
C ASP A 59 9.83 -23.52 10.70
N SER A 60 11.16 -23.66 10.63
CA SER A 60 11.83 -24.98 10.66
C SER A 60 11.96 -25.59 12.06
N ASP A 61 11.93 -24.78 13.12
CA ASP A 61 12.40 -25.22 14.44
C ASP A 61 11.26 -25.62 15.40
N THR A 62 10.00 -25.54 14.96
CA THR A 62 8.83 -25.79 15.83
C THR A 62 8.18 -27.17 15.61
N GLU A 63 8.56 -27.91 14.57
CA GLU A 63 8.03 -29.25 14.30
C GLU A 63 9.06 -30.33 14.69
N GLY A 64 8.93 -30.93 15.88
CA GLY A 64 9.60 -32.22 16.14
C GLY A 64 10.19 -32.49 17.53
N ILE A 65 9.80 -31.79 18.60
CA ILE A 65 10.08 -32.31 19.96
C ILE A 65 8.96 -33.30 20.30
N ASP A 66 9.04 -34.48 19.69
CA ASP A 66 8.29 -35.65 20.14
C ASP A 66 8.82 -36.09 21.51
N ASP A 67 7.90 -36.10 22.45
CA ASP A 67 8.08 -36.25 23.89
C ASP A 67 8.47 -37.71 24.23
N HIS A 68 9.74 -38.07 24.03
CA HIS A 68 10.28 -39.37 24.47
C HIS A 68 11.55 -39.23 25.34
N LYS A 69 11.31 -39.09 26.65
CA LYS A 69 11.98 -39.79 27.78
C LYS A 69 13.49 -40.10 27.65
N SER A 70 14.32 -39.38 28.42
CA SER A 70 15.12 -39.86 29.58
C SER A 70 16.58 -39.38 29.64
N SER A 71 17.00 -39.03 30.87
CA SER A 71 18.37 -39.11 31.44
C SER A 71 19.33 -37.93 31.30
N GLU A 72 19.21 -37.01 32.25
CA GLU A 72 20.25 -36.34 33.06
C GLU A 72 21.72 -36.36 32.57
N LEU A 73 22.23 -35.20 32.14
CA LEU A 73 23.59 -34.73 32.46
C LEU A 73 23.61 -33.19 32.58
N PRO A 74 24.27 -32.60 33.59
CA PRO A 74 24.28 -31.16 33.82
C PRO A 74 25.44 -30.53 33.03
N SER A 75 25.15 -29.99 31.84
CA SER A 75 26.13 -29.21 31.09
C SER A 75 25.85 -27.71 31.26
N SER A 76 26.63 -27.11 32.16
CA SER A 76 26.67 -25.68 32.44
C SER A 76 27.29 -24.92 31.26
N ASN A 77 26.44 -24.45 30.34
CA ASN A 77 26.78 -23.34 29.44
C ASN A 77 25.49 -22.54 29.16
N GLN A 78 25.01 -21.85 30.18
CA GLN A 78 23.92 -20.86 30.08
C GLN A 78 24.49 -19.54 29.52
N GLY A 79 24.86 -19.55 28.24
CA GLY A 79 24.95 -18.34 27.45
C GLY A 79 23.56 -17.98 26.98
N TYR A 80 22.99 -16.91 27.53
CA TYR A 80 21.67 -16.37 27.19
C TYR A 80 21.57 -16.10 25.68
N GLN A 81 21.08 -17.07 24.90
CA GLN A 81 20.42 -16.81 23.63
C GLN A 81 18.93 -16.81 23.93
N SER A 82 18.45 -15.71 24.50
CA SER A 82 17.03 -15.38 24.41
C SER A 82 16.74 -15.20 22.92
N ILE A 83 16.31 -16.28 22.26
CA ILE A 83 15.65 -16.19 20.97
C ILE A 83 14.38 -15.40 21.26
N GLY A 84 14.47 -14.08 21.11
CA GLY A 84 13.36 -13.16 21.33
C GLY A 84 12.20 -13.67 20.48
N ARG A 85 11.12 -14.08 21.12
CA ARG A 85 9.93 -14.54 20.40
C ARG A 85 9.47 -13.39 19.51
N ARG A 86 9.34 -13.64 18.22
CA ARG A 86 8.80 -12.62 17.32
C ARG A 86 7.41 -12.20 17.77
N PRO A 87 7.08 -10.91 17.64
CA PRO A 87 5.72 -10.46 17.81
C PRO A 87 4.81 -11.25 16.86
N ARG A 88 3.85 -11.99 17.41
CA ARG A 88 2.75 -12.54 16.61
C ARG A 88 1.77 -11.43 16.35
N TYR A 89 1.77 -10.91 15.13
CA TYR A 89 0.80 -9.91 14.72
C TYR A 89 -0.56 -10.58 14.53
N THR A 90 -1.48 -10.32 15.46
CA THR A 90 -2.90 -10.63 15.28
C THR A 90 -3.54 -9.41 14.64
N TRP A 91 -3.94 -9.57 13.38
CA TRP A 91 -4.51 -8.48 12.61
C TRP A 91 -6.01 -8.29 12.87
N ASP A 92 -6.52 -8.60 14.07
CA ASP A 92 -7.96 -8.61 14.40
C ASP A 92 -8.54 -7.19 14.52
N TRP A 93 -8.47 -6.45 13.43
CA TRP A 93 -8.82 -5.04 13.37
C TRP A 93 -10.34 -4.90 13.26
N HIS A 94 -10.94 -4.41 14.33
CA HIS A 94 -12.30 -3.90 14.29
C HIS A 94 -12.27 -2.40 14.56
N LEU A 95 -11.89 -1.63 13.54
CA LEU A 95 -11.68 -0.19 13.63
C LEU A 95 -12.68 0.55 12.74
N PRO A 96 -14.00 0.46 13.03
CA PRO A 96 -15.05 0.96 12.14
C PRO A 96 -14.98 2.47 11.92
N ASN A 97 -14.36 3.23 12.84
CA ASN A 97 -14.24 4.69 12.76
C ASN A 97 -12.89 5.16 12.20
N LEU A 98 -11.99 4.24 11.84
CA LEU A 98 -10.69 4.62 11.30
C LEU A 98 -10.86 5.28 9.93
N LYS A 99 -10.27 6.47 9.78
CA LYS A 99 -10.29 7.24 8.54
C LYS A 99 -8.95 7.20 7.83
N ASN A 100 -7.85 7.18 8.59
CA ASN A 100 -6.51 7.22 8.02
C ASN A 100 -5.68 6.05 8.53
N LEU A 101 -5.17 5.25 7.60
CA LEU A 101 -4.28 4.14 7.89
C LEU A 101 -2.95 4.36 7.18
N HIS A 102 -1.88 4.49 7.97
CA HIS A 102 -0.52 4.60 7.46
C HIS A 102 0.32 3.48 8.07
N LEU A 103 0.75 2.56 7.22
CA LEU A 103 1.70 1.51 7.57
C LEU A 103 2.99 1.70 6.78
N ALA A 104 4.12 1.48 7.43
CA ALA A 104 5.42 1.53 6.81
C ALA A 104 6.24 0.29 7.13
N ALA A 105 7.26 0.06 6.31
CA ALA A 105 8.25 -0.97 6.45
C ALA A 105 7.60 -2.35 6.68
N VAL A 106 7.88 -3.06 7.79
CA VAL A 106 7.43 -4.45 7.95
C VAL A 106 5.92 -4.59 7.95
N PHE A 107 5.21 -3.60 8.52
CA PHE A 107 3.76 -3.63 8.59
C PHE A 107 3.12 -3.43 7.23
N ALA A 108 3.70 -2.57 6.39
CA ALA A 108 3.25 -2.40 5.02
C ALA A 108 3.48 -3.68 4.21
N PHE A 109 4.65 -4.30 4.37
CA PHE A 109 5.02 -5.52 3.65
C PHE A 109 4.13 -6.72 4.04
N MET A 110 3.81 -6.84 5.33
CA MET A 110 2.98 -7.92 5.87
C MET A 110 1.48 -7.62 5.80
N PHE A 111 1.06 -6.46 5.30
CA PHE A 111 -0.34 -6.07 5.29
C PHE A 111 -1.16 -6.98 4.36
N ASP A 112 -2.18 -7.62 4.92
CA ASP A 112 -3.18 -8.37 4.16
C ASP A 112 -4.34 -7.43 3.79
N PHE A 113 -4.49 -7.13 2.49
CA PHE A 113 -5.50 -6.21 1.97
C PHE A 113 -6.93 -6.63 2.29
N GLN A 114 -7.18 -7.91 2.58
CA GLN A 114 -8.50 -8.37 2.99
C GLN A 114 -8.96 -7.75 4.32
N TRP A 115 -8.04 -7.21 5.12
CA TRP A 115 -8.39 -6.48 6.35
C TRP A 115 -9.10 -5.15 6.10
N LEU A 116 -8.95 -4.58 4.90
CA LEU A 116 -9.64 -3.34 4.54
C LEU A 116 -11.17 -3.48 4.63
N GLN A 117 -11.73 -4.69 4.54
CA GLN A 117 -13.17 -4.94 4.73
C GLN A 117 -13.69 -4.54 6.11
N TYR A 118 -12.82 -4.44 7.11
CA TYR A 118 -13.17 -4.05 8.49
C TYR A 118 -12.94 -2.56 8.77
N LEU A 119 -12.58 -1.78 7.74
CA LEU A 119 -12.32 -0.34 7.80
C LEU A 119 -13.30 0.42 6.88
N PRO A 120 -14.62 0.34 7.12
CA PRO A 120 -15.64 0.87 6.21
C PRO A 120 -15.61 2.41 6.03
N ASN A 121 -14.96 3.12 6.96
CA ASN A 121 -14.84 4.57 6.95
C ASN A 121 -13.45 5.08 6.54
N LEU A 122 -12.61 4.20 5.97
CA LEU A 122 -11.27 4.57 5.54
C LEU A 122 -11.33 5.59 4.38
N GLU A 123 -10.71 6.74 4.58
CA GLU A 123 -10.60 7.86 3.65
C GLU A 123 -9.20 7.92 3.02
N THR A 124 -8.17 7.62 3.81
CA THR A 124 -6.77 7.60 3.37
C THR A 124 -6.09 6.28 3.70
N PHE A 125 -5.48 5.66 2.68
CA PHE A 125 -4.71 4.43 2.83
C PHE A 125 -3.30 4.60 2.28
N PHE A 126 -2.31 4.47 3.15
CA PHE A 126 -0.90 4.64 2.82
C PHE A 126 -0.11 3.39 3.26
N LEU A 127 0.59 2.77 2.32
CA LEU A 127 1.56 1.72 2.57
C LEU A 127 2.93 2.11 1.99
N SER A 128 3.99 1.92 2.76
CA SER A 128 5.36 2.07 2.27
C SER A 128 6.22 0.87 2.64
N THR A 129 6.69 0.08 1.68
CA THR A 129 7.61 -1.04 1.93
C THR A 129 9.08 -0.62 1.89
N LEU A 130 9.35 0.70 1.91
CA LEU A 130 10.71 1.21 1.88
C LEU A 130 11.45 0.81 3.16
N SER A 131 12.55 0.10 2.97
CA SER A 131 13.49 -0.27 4.02
C SER A 131 14.77 0.54 3.92
N SER A 132 15.41 0.81 5.05
CA SER A 132 16.76 1.38 5.09
C SER A 132 17.83 0.44 4.54
N THR A 133 17.52 -0.85 4.38
CA THR A 133 18.49 -1.89 4.02
C THR A 133 18.83 -1.96 2.52
N ASN A 134 18.35 -1.03 1.68
CA ASN A 134 18.52 -1.02 0.21
C ASN A 134 18.07 -2.29 -0.52
N ARG A 135 17.51 -3.28 0.18
CA ARG A 135 16.93 -4.48 -0.43
C ARG A 135 15.51 -4.15 -0.89
N LEU A 136 15.21 -4.57 -2.12
CA LEU A 136 13.91 -4.42 -2.73
C LEU A 136 13.06 -5.61 -2.25
N HIS A 137 12.03 -5.31 -1.46
CA HIS A 137 11.03 -6.30 -1.06
C HIS A 137 9.85 -6.18 -2.02
N GLU A 138 9.78 -7.12 -2.95
CA GLU A 138 8.69 -7.20 -3.91
C GLU A 138 7.43 -7.75 -3.23
N ARG A 139 6.29 -7.10 -3.48
CA ARG A 139 4.99 -7.55 -3.00
C ARG A 139 4.01 -7.61 -4.17
N HIS A 140 3.59 -8.83 -4.48
CA HIS A 140 2.54 -9.07 -5.46
C HIS A 140 1.18 -8.78 -4.83
N ILE A 141 0.37 -7.97 -5.52
CA ILE A 141 -1.04 -7.74 -5.21
C ILE A 141 -1.83 -8.48 -6.28
N THR A 142 -2.59 -9.46 -5.83
CA THR A 142 -3.40 -10.39 -6.64
C THR A 142 -4.88 -10.05 -6.50
N LEU A 143 -5.74 -10.64 -7.33
CA LEU A 143 -7.19 -10.48 -7.16
C LEU A 143 -7.68 -11.03 -5.82
N ARG A 144 -7.00 -12.06 -5.28
CA ARG A 144 -7.32 -12.68 -3.99
C ARG A 144 -7.22 -11.68 -2.84
N ASP A 145 -6.29 -10.74 -2.92
CA ASP A 145 -6.08 -9.68 -1.93
C ASP A 145 -7.27 -8.70 -1.85
N LEU A 146 -8.05 -8.58 -2.93
CA LEU A 146 -9.23 -7.72 -3.00
C LEU A 146 -10.56 -8.44 -2.69
N LEU A 147 -10.54 -9.75 -2.45
CA LEU A 147 -11.76 -10.50 -2.11
C LEU A 147 -12.05 -10.43 -0.60
N LYS A 148 -13.33 -10.46 -0.23
CA LYS A 148 -13.75 -10.65 1.16
C LYS A 148 -13.26 -12.00 1.68
N ARG A 149 -12.94 -12.05 2.99
CA ARG A 149 -12.57 -13.33 3.64
C ARG A 149 -13.72 -14.33 3.52
N GLY A 150 -13.38 -15.58 3.19
CA GLY A 150 -14.35 -16.66 2.96
C GLY A 150 -14.86 -16.79 1.52
N GLN A 151 -14.63 -15.81 0.63
CA GLN A 151 -15.02 -15.91 -0.79
C GLN A 151 -13.95 -16.57 -1.68
N GLN A 152 -12.76 -16.81 -1.15
CA GLN A 152 -11.63 -17.37 -1.90
C GLN A 152 -11.90 -18.82 -2.39
N GLN A 153 -12.69 -19.59 -1.64
CA GLN A 153 -12.93 -21.01 -1.95
C GLN A 153 -13.86 -21.23 -3.16
N LYS A 154 -14.49 -20.17 -3.70
CA LYS A 154 -15.47 -20.28 -4.79
C LYS A 154 -14.92 -19.95 -6.18
N LEU A 155 -13.62 -19.66 -6.32
CA LEU A 155 -13.03 -19.34 -7.62
C LEU A 155 -12.83 -20.57 -8.51
N ASP A 156 -12.73 -21.77 -7.93
CA ASP A 156 -12.38 -22.98 -8.67
C ASP A 156 -13.59 -23.73 -9.28
N GLY A 157 -14.82 -23.22 -9.07
CA GLY A 157 -16.02 -24.08 -9.12
C GLY A 157 -17.02 -23.89 -10.26
N ASP A 158 -17.12 -22.74 -10.92
CA ASP A 158 -18.21 -22.54 -11.89
C ASP A 158 -17.84 -21.47 -12.92
N GLY A 159 -17.83 -21.85 -14.20
CA GLY A 159 -17.42 -21.03 -15.34
C GLY A 159 -18.39 -19.90 -15.69
N SER A 160 -19.22 -19.43 -14.76
CA SER A 160 -20.09 -18.29 -14.99
C SER A 160 -19.29 -16.99 -14.83
N SER A 161 -18.94 -16.38 -15.96
CA SER A 161 -18.15 -15.15 -16.08
C SER A 161 -18.79 -13.88 -15.52
N GLU A 162 -19.87 -13.97 -14.76
CA GLU A 162 -20.54 -12.81 -14.20
C GLU A 162 -19.80 -12.36 -12.93
N ILE A 163 -19.18 -11.18 -13.00
CA ILE A 163 -18.44 -10.58 -11.89
C ILE A 163 -19.44 -10.25 -10.79
N GLN A 164 -19.52 -11.12 -9.79
CA GLN A 164 -20.31 -10.88 -8.59
C GLN A 164 -19.59 -9.81 -7.73
N LEU A 165 -20.04 -8.56 -7.85
CA LEU A 165 -19.47 -7.38 -7.17
C LEU A 165 -19.46 -7.55 -5.64
N ASP A 166 -20.38 -8.34 -5.08
CA ASP A 166 -20.52 -8.59 -3.65
C ASP A 166 -19.31 -9.35 -3.04
N ARG A 167 -18.48 -9.99 -3.87
CA ARG A 167 -17.31 -10.75 -3.45
C ARG A 167 -16.11 -9.87 -3.09
N TYR A 168 -16.02 -8.66 -3.62
CA TYR A 168 -14.88 -7.76 -3.39
C TYR A 168 -15.02 -7.00 -2.08
N ILE A 169 -13.88 -6.63 -1.48
CA ILE A 169 -13.84 -5.65 -0.41
C ILE A 169 -14.48 -4.34 -0.89
N SER A 170 -15.16 -3.62 0.01
CA SER A 170 -15.83 -2.37 -0.32
C SER A 170 -15.25 -1.24 0.53
N LEU A 171 -14.71 -0.23 -0.14
CA LEU A 171 -14.04 0.94 0.42
C LEU A 171 -14.69 2.21 -0.13
N PRO A 172 -15.99 2.42 0.16
CA PRO A 172 -16.78 3.47 -0.48
C PRO A 172 -16.35 4.87 -0.11
N LYS A 173 -15.61 5.06 0.99
CA LYS A 173 -15.11 6.36 1.45
C LYS A 173 -13.66 6.63 1.10
N LEU A 174 -12.98 5.69 0.45
CA LEU A 174 -11.57 5.82 0.19
C LEU A 174 -11.32 6.84 -0.92
N GLU A 175 -10.65 7.92 -0.56
CA GLU A 175 -10.36 9.04 -1.45
C GLU A 175 -8.90 9.05 -1.92
N LEU A 176 -8.00 8.51 -1.10
CA LEU A 176 -6.57 8.48 -1.38
C LEU A 176 -5.96 7.10 -1.13
N ILE A 177 -5.27 6.58 -2.15
CA ILE A 177 -4.35 5.45 -2.02
C ILE A 177 -2.94 5.94 -2.32
N ALA A 178 -2.00 5.55 -1.47
CA ALA A 178 -0.59 5.75 -1.71
C ALA A 178 0.20 4.48 -1.39
N LEU A 179 0.89 3.95 -2.40
CA LEU A 179 1.75 2.79 -2.30
C LEU A 179 3.16 3.19 -2.71
N TYR A 180 4.09 3.06 -1.78
CA TYR A 180 5.51 3.33 -1.99
C TYR A 180 6.30 2.04 -1.88
N GLY A 181 7.15 1.77 -2.88
CA GLY A 181 8.00 0.58 -2.95
C GLY A 181 7.57 -0.39 -4.05
N HIS A 182 8.11 -1.60 -3.99
CA HIS A 182 8.08 -2.56 -5.11
C HIS A 182 6.77 -3.36 -5.11
N TRP A 183 5.69 -2.70 -5.51
CA TRP A 183 4.37 -3.31 -5.64
C TRP A 183 4.17 -3.84 -7.05
N ILE A 184 3.83 -5.12 -7.19
CA ILE A 184 3.60 -5.77 -8.49
C ILE A 184 2.11 -6.11 -8.57
N PHE A 185 1.37 -5.44 -9.43
CA PHE A 185 -0.05 -5.71 -9.64
C PHE A 185 -0.24 -6.84 -10.65
N GLU A 186 -1.09 -7.82 -10.33
CA GLU A 186 -1.52 -8.80 -11.33
C GLU A 186 -2.61 -8.23 -12.25
N GLU A 187 -2.90 -8.98 -13.33
CA GLU A 187 -3.92 -8.62 -14.31
C GLU A 187 -5.26 -8.30 -13.62
N LYS A 188 -5.92 -7.22 -14.06
CA LYS A 188 -7.23 -6.76 -13.55
C LYS A 188 -7.27 -6.33 -12.09
N VAL A 189 -6.19 -6.45 -11.31
CA VAL A 189 -6.19 -6.01 -9.91
C VAL A 189 -6.42 -4.50 -9.82
N LEU A 190 -5.73 -3.73 -10.66
CA LEU A 190 -5.89 -2.28 -10.67
C LEU A 190 -7.30 -1.86 -11.08
N GLU A 191 -7.87 -2.51 -12.10
CA GLU A 191 -9.24 -2.27 -12.54
C GLU A 191 -10.25 -2.56 -11.42
N ASN A 192 -10.15 -3.71 -10.76
CA ASN A 192 -11.07 -4.08 -9.68
C ASN A 192 -10.88 -3.20 -8.44
N LEU A 193 -9.64 -2.78 -8.14
CA LEU A 193 -9.37 -1.85 -7.05
C LEU A 193 -10.09 -0.52 -7.31
N PHE A 194 -9.98 0.01 -8.53
CA PHE A 194 -10.47 1.34 -8.88
C PHE A 194 -11.98 1.37 -9.10
N LEU A 195 -12.53 0.40 -9.82
CA LEU A 195 -13.92 0.44 -10.26
C LEU A 195 -14.88 -0.30 -9.33
N THR A 196 -14.38 -1.29 -8.58
CA THR A 196 -15.20 -2.13 -7.71
C THR A 196 -14.95 -1.84 -6.24
N ALA A 197 -13.70 -1.91 -5.80
CA ALA A 197 -13.38 -1.81 -4.37
C ALA A 197 -13.44 -0.36 -3.87
N ALA A 198 -12.86 0.60 -4.60
CA ALA A 198 -12.72 1.99 -4.19
C ALA A 198 -13.17 2.98 -5.30
N PRO A 199 -14.48 2.99 -5.67
CA PRO A 199 -14.99 3.78 -6.80
C PRO A 199 -14.92 5.31 -6.60
N ASN A 200 -14.68 5.78 -5.38
CA ASN A 200 -14.63 7.21 -5.03
C ASN A 200 -13.19 7.73 -4.84
N LEU A 201 -12.20 7.07 -5.44
CA LEU A 201 -10.82 7.55 -5.41
C LEU A 201 -10.68 8.89 -6.13
N HIS A 202 -10.04 9.83 -5.45
CA HIS A 202 -9.66 11.13 -5.99
C HIS A 202 -8.18 11.18 -6.33
N ARG A 203 -7.35 10.53 -5.50
CA ARG A 203 -5.89 10.64 -5.60
C ARG A 203 -5.22 9.27 -5.48
N VAL A 204 -4.31 9.00 -6.40
CA VAL A 204 -3.50 7.78 -6.42
C VAL A 204 -2.04 8.15 -6.49
N TYR A 205 -1.23 7.55 -5.60
CA TYR A 205 0.22 7.68 -5.61
C TYR A 205 0.87 6.32 -5.67
N PHE A 206 1.51 6.01 -6.80
CA PHE A 206 2.32 4.83 -7.00
C PHE A 206 3.75 5.27 -7.27
N ASP A 207 4.63 5.05 -6.30
CA ASP A 207 6.01 5.51 -6.37
C ASP A 207 6.98 4.35 -6.04
N LEU A 208 8.21 4.49 -6.53
CA LEU A 208 9.33 3.58 -6.34
C LEU A 208 9.07 2.14 -6.82
N ASP A 209 8.94 1.98 -8.15
CA ASP A 209 8.87 0.70 -8.86
C ASP A 209 7.58 -0.11 -8.62
N CYS A 210 6.44 0.59 -8.54
CA CYS A 210 5.13 -0.03 -8.75
C CYS A 210 4.97 -0.46 -10.21
N THR A 211 4.72 -1.75 -10.46
CA THR A 211 4.66 -2.36 -11.80
C THR A 211 3.45 -3.28 -11.96
N GLY A 212 3.28 -3.90 -13.13
CA GLY A 212 2.16 -4.80 -13.41
C GLY A 212 0.95 -4.13 -14.09
N PHE A 213 1.12 -2.87 -14.51
CA PHE A 213 0.15 -2.12 -15.32
C PHE A 213 0.89 -1.18 -16.27
N THR A 214 0.20 -0.73 -17.33
CA THR A 214 0.73 0.26 -18.28
C THR A 214 0.16 1.66 -18.03
N LEU A 215 0.82 2.69 -18.55
CA LEU A 215 0.27 4.06 -18.49
C LEU A 215 -1.05 4.16 -19.28
N GLU A 216 -1.17 3.46 -20.41
CA GLU A 216 -2.39 3.42 -21.22
C GLU A 216 -3.57 2.85 -20.42
N GLU A 217 -3.35 1.75 -19.68
CA GLU A 217 -4.34 1.18 -18.78
C GLU A 217 -4.75 2.17 -17.68
N CYS A 218 -3.79 2.87 -17.06
CA CYS A 218 -4.09 3.90 -16.06
C CYS A 218 -4.93 5.04 -16.64
N ILE A 219 -4.62 5.50 -17.85
CA ILE A 219 -5.39 6.54 -18.55
C ILE A 219 -6.80 6.03 -18.81
N ALA A 220 -6.95 4.84 -19.40
CA ALA A 220 -8.25 4.23 -19.68
C ALA A 220 -9.10 4.07 -18.41
N LEU A 221 -8.50 3.65 -17.30
CA LEU A 221 -9.18 3.56 -15.99
C LEU A 221 -9.57 4.94 -15.46
N SER A 222 -8.68 5.93 -15.55
CA SER A 222 -8.94 7.29 -15.06
C SER A 222 -10.15 7.95 -15.74
N ARG A 223 -10.36 7.66 -17.03
CA ARG A 223 -11.51 8.12 -17.81
C ARG A 223 -12.84 7.55 -17.30
N ARG A 224 -12.80 6.32 -16.78
CA ARG A 224 -13.95 5.61 -16.19
C ARG A 224 -14.22 6.00 -14.74
N MET A 225 -13.31 6.72 -14.08
CA MET A 225 -13.43 7.12 -12.68
C MET A 225 -13.86 8.59 -12.59
N PRO A 226 -15.13 8.93 -12.27
CA PRO A 226 -15.63 10.30 -12.31
C PRO A 226 -14.98 11.26 -11.29
N HIS A 227 -14.47 10.71 -10.18
CA HIS A 227 -13.90 11.48 -9.07
C HIS A 227 -12.38 11.58 -9.10
N LEU A 228 -11.70 10.86 -10.00
CA LEU A 228 -10.24 10.86 -10.03
C LEU A 228 -9.71 12.21 -10.53
N GLU A 229 -8.83 12.80 -9.74
CA GLU A 229 -8.23 14.12 -9.98
C GLU A 229 -6.72 14.02 -10.20
N ASN A 230 -6.03 13.17 -9.44
CA ASN A 230 -4.56 13.08 -9.47
C ASN A 230 -4.10 11.62 -9.52
N VAL A 231 -3.18 11.35 -10.43
CA VAL A 231 -2.46 10.07 -10.52
C VAL A 231 -0.97 10.38 -10.55
N ASN A 232 -0.24 9.96 -9.52
CA ASN A 232 1.21 10.07 -9.46
C ASN A 232 1.82 8.71 -9.74
N LEU A 233 2.67 8.65 -10.76
CA LEU A 233 3.32 7.44 -11.25
C LEU A 233 4.82 7.71 -11.40
N ARG A 234 5.64 6.74 -10.99
CA ARG A 234 7.06 6.73 -11.32
C ARG A 234 7.34 5.65 -12.35
N MET A 235 7.33 6.02 -13.62
CA MET A 235 7.48 5.10 -14.76
C MET A 235 8.51 5.63 -15.76
N ARG A 236 9.34 4.75 -16.33
CA ARG A 236 10.28 5.14 -17.39
C ARG A 236 9.53 5.26 -18.71
N LEU A 237 9.30 6.50 -19.15
CA LEU A 237 8.61 6.81 -20.40
C LEU A 237 9.41 7.83 -21.20
N THR A 238 9.41 7.64 -22.51
CA THR A 238 9.90 8.62 -23.48
C THR A 238 8.84 9.71 -23.70
N ARG A 239 9.28 10.85 -24.24
CA ARG A 239 8.37 11.94 -24.57
C ARG A 239 7.35 11.54 -25.64
N ASP A 240 7.78 10.74 -26.61
CA ASP A 240 6.95 10.31 -27.74
C ASP A 240 5.83 9.39 -27.27
N GLU A 241 6.11 8.47 -26.32
CA GLU A 241 5.07 7.63 -25.70
C GLU A 241 4.00 8.47 -24.99
N ILE A 242 4.41 9.48 -24.20
CA ILE A 242 3.49 10.37 -23.50
C ILE A 242 2.60 11.14 -24.50
N GLN A 243 3.18 11.62 -25.60
CA GLN A 243 2.44 12.34 -26.64
C GLN A 243 1.47 11.43 -27.40
N ASN A 244 1.88 10.20 -27.73
CA ASN A 244 1.04 9.21 -28.40
C ASN A 244 -0.18 8.82 -27.57
N LEU A 245 -0.08 8.90 -26.25
CA LEU A 245 -1.19 8.66 -25.31
C LEU A 245 -2.13 9.88 -25.13
N GLY A 246 -1.85 11.00 -25.81
CA GLY A 246 -2.68 12.20 -25.77
C GLY A 246 -2.50 13.06 -24.53
N LEU A 247 -1.48 12.80 -23.71
CA LEU A 247 -1.20 13.60 -22.52
C LEU A 247 -0.57 14.95 -22.88
N VAL A 248 -1.12 16.04 -22.33
CA VAL A 248 -0.65 17.41 -22.59
C VAL A 248 0.21 17.90 -21.43
N PRO A 249 1.45 18.36 -21.65
CA PRO A 249 2.27 18.93 -20.58
C PRO A 249 1.64 20.20 -20.00
N CYS A 250 1.81 20.44 -18.70
CA CYS A 250 1.11 21.52 -18.02
C CYS A 250 1.32 22.93 -18.60
N GLY A 251 2.52 23.22 -19.13
CA GLY A 251 2.82 24.51 -19.77
C GLY A 251 2.20 24.71 -21.17
N HIS A 252 1.54 23.69 -21.73
CA HIS A 252 1.03 23.70 -23.10
C HIS A 252 -0.51 23.64 -23.19
N LEU A 253 -1.22 23.74 -22.07
CA LEU A 253 -2.68 23.78 -22.08
C LEU A 253 -3.19 25.07 -22.73
N GLN A 254 -4.08 24.91 -23.71
CA GLN A 254 -4.82 26.03 -24.30
C GLN A 254 -5.92 26.50 -23.34
N ASP A 255 -6.29 27.78 -23.43
CA ASP A 255 -7.30 28.37 -22.54
C ASP A 255 -8.66 27.66 -22.63
N GLU A 256 -9.04 27.18 -23.82
CA GLU A 256 -10.26 26.41 -24.06
C GLU A 256 -10.31 25.08 -23.29
N GLN A 257 -9.15 24.50 -22.98
CA GLN A 257 -9.04 23.23 -22.26
C GLN A 257 -9.03 23.42 -20.73
N ARG A 258 -8.87 24.66 -20.24
CA ARG A 258 -8.75 24.91 -18.78
C ARG A 258 -10.02 24.62 -18.00
N ASN A 259 -11.18 24.69 -18.66
CA ASN A 259 -12.48 24.47 -18.02
C ASN A 259 -13.00 23.04 -18.19
N LYS A 260 -12.31 22.19 -18.96
CA LYS A 260 -12.69 20.79 -19.13
C LYS A 260 -12.28 19.96 -17.90
N ARG A 261 -13.05 18.90 -17.64
CA ARG A 261 -12.66 17.89 -16.66
C ARG A 261 -11.33 17.28 -17.10
N ARG A 262 -10.40 17.14 -16.15
CA ARG A 262 -9.06 16.63 -16.43
C ARG A 262 -8.56 15.79 -15.28
N VAL A 263 -7.77 14.79 -15.61
CA VAL A 263 -6.98 14.03 -14.63
C VAL A 263 -5.54 14.51 -14.74
N THR A 264 -4.94 14.84 -13.60
CA THR A 264 -3.56 15.31 -13.53
C THR A 264 -2.63 14.14 -13.30
N PHE A 265 -1.76 13.86 -14.26
CA PHE A 265 -0.75 12.82 -14.18
C PHE A 265 0.60 13.44 -13.77
N TYR A 266 1.15 12.99 -12.65
CA TYR A 266 2.50 13.32 -12.22
C TYR A 266 3.41 12.16 -12.57
N ILE A 267 4.21 12.30 -13.62
CA ILE A 267 5.08 11.23 -14.10
C ILE A 267 6.54 11.65 -13.89
N ASN A 268 7.26 10.96 -13.01
CA ASN A 268 8.64 11.30 -12.62
C ASN A 268 8.82 12.78 -12.22
N GLY A 269 7.82 13.36 -11.55
CA GLY A 269 7.83 14.77 -11.12
C GLY A 269 7.39 15.79 -12.19
N TYR A 270 7.14 15.36 -13.43
CA TYR A 270 6.56 16.22 -14.47
C TYR A 270 5.04 16.14 -14.45
N VAL A 271 4.37 17.25 -14.77
CA VAL A 271 2.91 17.37 -14.73
C VAL A 271 2.33 17.32 -16.14
N PHE A 272 1.41 16.38 -16.34
CA PHE A 272 0.65 16.17 -17.57
C PHE A 272 -0.85 16.15 -17.27
N TYR A 273 -1.65 16.44 -18.28
CA TYR A 273 -3.10 16.41 -18.20
C TYR A 273 -3.67 15.45 -19.25
N ASP A 274 -4.59 14.58 -18.82
CA ASP A 274 -5.53 13.91 -19.72
C ASP A 274 -6.79 14.77 -19.78
N VAL A 275 -7.02 15.42 -20.94
CA VAL A 275 -8.16 16.29 -21.14
C VAL A 275 -9.33 15.44 -21.60
N LEU A 276 -10.35 15.30 -20.75
CA LEU A 276 -11.52 14.49 -21.06
C LEU A 276 -12.44 15.30 -21.97
N GLU A 277 -12.83 14.70 -23.10
CA GLU A 277 -13.92 15.23 -23.90
C GLU A 277 -15.23 14.99 -23.13
N SER A 278 -15.96 16.08 -22.89
CA SER A 278 -17.28 16.09 -22.25
C SER A 278 -18.36 15.57 -23.17
#